data_AF-A0A936HIB5-F1
#
_entry.id   AF-A0A936HIB5-F1
#
_cell.length_a   1.000
_cell.length_b   1.000
_cell.length_c   1.000
_cell.angle_alpha   90.00
_cell.angle_beta   90.00
_cell.angle_gamma   90.00
#
_symmetry.space_group_name_H-M   'P 1'
#
loop_
_entity.id
_entity.type
_entity.pdbx_description
1 polymer ?
#
loop_
_entity_poly.entity_id
_entity_poly.type
_entity_poly.pdbx_seq_one_letter_code
_entity_poly.pdbx_strand_id
1 'polypeptide(L)'
;MMQTSGRNAGRRYGGEILRRGSADDNAVRRLQRDLAELGFTVVGPADGCFGRFTAWAVREFQAYAALAQVAVESPRRATIYADGLTPVATGPNRYAGPISGVVDAATGEALQHWLDSRWRCPVAVEAWRLRNGRRDRPVATNIWRHDEVPDAAARMYARDLSGHFPVTGDGASADTADDDGAGRVIIGEFTSYLSWSGPRAVPPRHSRPEGEIVPECVIGRRAEELDAAQQSTFRVVRSVAEVECLGHFDSVNAYDNALISVGPCHWTLGIVGRNGTVSEGELCGVLAYLAHADAAAFHQTLGVFGVSIDRGWVNHHGIANGQLLFDRGQRKYAGWLALHDERGGFARLPQRQEESDYFKTWHWFYRFVMAGRTIPGYRRTMWDMTRIRLRDLIDMPWDAGSSLRLGDIFTSEKAIAMILRWHVRYPGHVAARGCAGRRLHAVLQSVRDRHASLGWEGDPGAWGDAHEKALIRALRVAVGQVGGRLAETVKRVDRWPQWGSGNNPHRYRLPPTIGPLDERRGSFRLERSGLPPAP
;
A
#
# COMPACT_ATOMS: atom_id res chain seq x y z
N MET A 1 -37.39 -19.37 28.47
CA MET A 1 -36.59 -18.51 29.38
C MET A 1 -35.55 -17.65 28.63
N MET A 2 -35.83 -17.23 27.38
CA MET A 2 -34.80 -16.74 26.44
C MET A 2 -35.06 -15.28 25.99
N GLN A 3 -35.62 -14.44 26.87
CA GLN A 3 -35.96 -13.04 26.55
C GLN A 3 -35.38 -12.00 27.53
N THR A 4 -34.65 -12.42 28.57
CA THR A 4 -34.10 -11.52 29.60
C THR A 4 -32.63 -11.14 29.39
N SER A 5 -31.87 -11.83 28.52
CA SER A 5 -30.44 -11.49 28.27
C SER A 5 -30.26 -10.25 27.39
N GLY A 6 -31.15 -10.01 26.42
CA GLY A 6 -31.05 -8.86 25.50
C GLY A 6 -31.23 -7.48 26.17
N ARG A 7 -32.02 -7.38 27.24
CA ARG A 7 -32.27 -6.10 27.93
C ARG A 7 -31.08 -5.60 28.79
N ASN A 8 -30.09 -6.47 29.08
CA ASN A 8 -28.95 -6.12 29.93
C ASN A 8 -27.63 -5.90 29.17
N ALA A 9 -27.53 -6.39 27.93
CA ALA A 9 -26.29 -6.30 27.14
C ALA A 9 -25.94 -4.85 26.75
N GLY A 10 -26.94 -4.01 26.42
CA GLY A 10 -26.76 -2.57 26.23
C GLY A 10 -26.38 -1.79 27.50
N ARG A 11 -26.42 -2.41 28.70
CA ARG A 11 -26.13 -1.77 29.99
C ARG A 11 -24.74 -2.07 30.57
N ARG A 12 -23.96 -2.99 29.98
CA ARG A 12 -22.63 -3.37 30.51
C ARG A 12 -21.72 -2.16 30.73
N TYR A 13 -21.84 -1.17 29.84
CA TYR A 13 -21.06 0.07 29.84
C TYR A 13 -21.88 1.29 30.30
N GLY A 14 -22.84 1.10 31.21
CA GLY A 14 -23.61 2.20 31.81
C GLY A 14 -24.88 2.58 31.05
N GLY A 15 -25.14 2.00 29.87
CA GLY A 15 -26.32 2.29 29.06
C GLY A 15 -26.21 3.55 28.20
N GLU A 16 -25.12 4.31 28.33
CA GLU A 16 -24.80 5.47 27.50
C GLU A 16 -23.86 5.10 26.35
N ILE A 17 -23.89 5.91 25.29
CA ILE A 17 -22.98 5.76 24.16
C ILE A 17 -21.58 6.23 24.57
N LEU A 18 -20.59 5.34 24.57
CA LEU A 18 -19.20 5.70 24.84
C LEU A 18 -18.47 6.10 23.56
N ARG A 19 -17.80 7.25 23.60
CA ARG A 19 -16.99 7.80 22.51
C ARG A 19 -15.86 8.65 23.09
N ARG A 20 -15.00 9.19 22.22
CA ARG A 20 -13.92 10.08 22.68
C ARG A 20 -14.49 11.26 23.48
N GLY A 21 -13.93 11.49 24.66
CA GLY A 21 -14.39 12.54 25.59
C GLY A 21 -15.54 12.14 26.52
N SER A 22 -16.04 10.90 26.48
CA SER A 22 -16.99 10.39 27.48
C SER A 22 -16.42 10.51 28.91
N ALA A 23 -17.28 10.90 29.86
CA ALA A 23 -16.90 11.22 31.24
C ALA A 23 -17.04 10.05 32.24
N ASP A 24 -17.68 8.93 31.85
CA ASP A 24 -17.80 7.76 32.72
C ASP A 24 -16.52 6.90 32.67
N ASP A 25 -15.53 7.30 33.46
CA ASP A 25 -14.23 6.63 33.57
C ASP A 25 -14.38 5.15 33.96
N ASN A 26 -15.39 4.77 34.75
CA ASN A 26 -15.58 3.39 35.19
C ASN A 26 -16.07 2.51 34.04
N ALA A 27 -17.03 2.99 33.25
CA ALA A 27 -17.50 2.32 32.06
C ALA A 27 -16.37 2.19 31.03
N VAL A 28 -15.54 3.23 30.86
CA VAL A 28 -14.39 3.20 29.96
C VAL A 28 -13.31 2.22 30.43
N ARG A 29 -12.95 2.20 31.73
CA ARG A 29 -12.00 1.19 32.25
C ARG A 29 -12.49 -0.24 32.03
N ARG A 30 -13.80 -0.47 32.16
CA ARG A 30 -14.40 -1.78 31.89
C ARG A 30 -14.28 -2.14 30.41
N LEU A 31 -14.65 -1.23 29.50
CA LEU A 31 -14.49 -1.40 28.06
C LEU A 31 -13.04 -1.70 27.67
N GLN A 32 -12.08 -0.97 28.22
CA GLN A 32 -10.66 -1.16 27.91
C GLN A 32 -10.15 -2.54 28.35
N ARG A 33 -10.58 -3.03 29.53
CA ARG A 33 -10.25 -4.38 30.00
C ARG A 33 -10.88 -5.45 29.12
N ASP A 34 -12.15 -5.29 28.77
CA ASP A 34 -12.86 -6.24 27.90
C ASP A 34 -12.21 -6.30 26.50
N LEU A 35 -11.90 -5.16 25.88
CA LEU A 35 -11.20 -5.11 24.59
C LEU A 35 -9.83 -5.81 24.65
N ALA A 36 -9.07 -5.60 25.71
CA ALA A 36 -7.79 -6.29 25.92
C ALA A 36 -7.98 -7.80 26.07
N GLU A 37 -9.00 -8.25 26.82
CA GLU A 37 -9.35 -9.67 26.95
C GLU A 37 -9.73 -10.30 25.59
N LEU A 38 -10.48 -9.56 24.77
CA LEU A 38 -10.88 -9.98 23.44
C LEU A 38 -9.70 -10.00 22.43
N GLY A 39 -8.50 -9.59 22.83
CA GLY A 39 -7.30 -9.61 22.00
C GLY A 39 -6.94 -8.28 21.33
N PHE A 40 -7.71 -7.20 21.58
CA PHE A 40 -7.46 -5.87 21.03
C PHE A 40 -6.53 -5.05 21.92
N THR A 41 -5.31 -5.54 22.15
CA THR A 41 -4.33 -4.94 23.08
C THR A 41 -3.82 -3.56 22.64
N VAL A 42 -4.12 -3.13 21.40
CA VAL A 42 -3.92 -1.74 20.94
C VAL A 42 -4.57 -0.72 21.88
N VAL A 43 -5.60 -1.10 22.63
CA VAL A 43 -6.28 -0.26 23.62
C VAL A 43 -5.35 0.23 24.75
N GLY A 44 -4.29 -0.52 25.05
CA GLY A 44 -3.36 -0.23 26.13
C GLY A 44 -3.93 -0.47 27.54
N PRO A 45 -3.24 0.00 28.59
CA PRO A 45 -3.72 -0.12 29.97
C PRO A 45 -5.04 0.60 30.20
N ALA A 46 -5.89 0.06 31.09
CA ALA A 46 -7.19 0.62 31.40
C ALA A 46 -7.08 1.90 32.27
N ASP A 47 -6.94 3.05 31.63
CA ASP A 47 -6.76 4.37 32.25
C ASP A 47 -8.07 5.13 32.51
N GLY A 48 -9.20 4.67 31.97
CA GLY A 48 -10.52 5.33 32.07
C GLY A 48 -10.73 6.46 31.07
N CYS A 49 -9.73 6.80 30.26
CA CYS A 49 -9.83 7.82 29.24
C CYS A 49 -10.22 7.19 27.90
N PHE A 50 -11.37 7.59 27.33
CA PHE A 50 -11.72 7.18 25.97
C PHE A 50 -10.88 8.00 24.97
N GLY A 51 -9.62 7.62 24.81
CA GLY A 51 -8.66 8.26 23.91
C GLY A 51 -8.65 7.66 22.50
N ARG A 52 -7.62 8.00 21.73
CA ARG A 52 -7.44 7.48 20.37
C ARG A 52 -7.28 5.97 20.31
N PHE A 53 -6.52 5.39 21.23
CA PHE A 53 -6.26 3.95 21.27
C PHE A 53 -7.52 3.15 21.62
N THR A 54 -8.37 3.66 22.51
CA THR A 54 -9.70 3.07 22.76
C THR A 54 -10.58 3.15 21.52
N ALA A 55 -10.62 4.30 20.82
CA ALA A 55 -11.36 4.42 19.57
C ALA A 55 -10.85 3.46 18.49
N TRP A 56 -9.53 3.28 18.36
CA TRP A 56 -8.92 2.33 17.43
C TRP A 56 -9.28 0.89 17.77
N ALA A 57 -9.18 0.51 19.05
CA ALA A 57 -9.55 -0.83 19.51
C ALA A 57 -11.03 -1.14 19.24
N VAL A 58 -11.94 -0.18 19.47
CA VAL A 58 -13.37 -0.34 19.15
C VAL A 58 -13.57 -0.49 17.64
N ARG A 59 -12.88 0.30 16.79
CA ARG A 59 -12.95 0.15 15.32
C ARG A 59 -12.47 -1.21 14.87
N GLU A 60 -11.34 -1.68 15.39
CA GLU A 60 -10.80 -2.99 15.05
C GLU A 60 -11.74 -4.11 15.51
N PHE A 61 -12.29 -4.02 16.72
CA PHE A 61 -13.34 -4.94 17.18
C PHE A 61 -14.53 -4.98 16.23
N GLN A 62 -15.13 -3.83 15.91
CA GLN A 62 -16.27 -3.73 15.00
C GLN A 62 -15.94 -4.32 13.61
N ALA A 63 -14.74 -4.05 13.11
CA ALA A 63 -14.29 -4.53 11.81
C ALA A 63 -14.13 -6.06 11.78
N TYR A 64 -13.49 -6.66 12.78
CA TYR A 64 -13.36 -8.11 12.86
C TYR A 64 -14.70 -8.80 13.20
N ALA A 65 -15.56 -8.18 14.01
CA ALA A 65 -16.90 -8.67 14.29
C ALA A 65 -17.84 -8.65 13.09
N ALA A 66 -17.54 -7.80 12.10
CA ALA A 66 -18.21 -7.79 10.83
C ALA A 66 -17.68 -8.84 9.85
N LEU A 67 -16.74 -9.73 10.20
CA LEU A 67 -16.27 -10.82 9.34
C LEU A 67 -17.11 -12.10 9.51
N ALA A 68 -16.96 -13.02 8.56
CA ALA A 68 -17.68 -14.31 8.56
C ALA A 68 -17.12 -15.31 9.58
N GLN A 69 -15.85 -15.18 9.96
CA GLN A 69 -15.19 -16.02 10.95
C GLN A 69 -14.39 -15.17 11.93
N VAL A 70 -14.36 -15.62 13.18
CA VAL A 70 -13.60 -15.05 14.30
C VAL A 70 -12.81 -16.17 14.98
N ALA A 71 -12.01 -15.85 16.00
CA ALA A 71 -11.38 -16.88 16.82
C ALA A 71 -12.22 -17.20 18.04
N VAL A 72 -12.13 -18.44 18.54
CA VAL A 72 -12.56 -18.84 19.88
C VAL A 72 -11.35 -19.32 20.67
N GLU A 73 -11.26 -18.89 21.93
CA GLU A 73 -10.17 -19.29 22.84
C GLU A 73 -10.45 -20.65 23.47
N SER A 74 -9.45 -21.53 23.40
CA SER A 74 -9.42 -22.81 24.10
C SER A 74 -9.28 -22.60 25.61
N PRO A 75 -9.97 -23.39 26.46
CA PRO A 75 -9.76 -23.35 27.90
C PRO A 75 -8.33 -23.72 28.33
N ARG A 76 -7.56 -24.37 27.45
CA ARG A 76 -6.17 -24.74 27.73
C ARG A 76 -5.25 -23.56 27.46
N ARG A 77 -4.45 -23.22 28.47
CA ARG A 77 -3.45 -22.16 28.36
C ARG A 77 -2.39 -22.54 27.32
N ALA A 78 -2.27 -21.75 26.27
CA ALA A 78 -1.18 -21.84 25.30
C ALA A 78 -0.03 -20.91 25.71
N THR A 79 1.20 -21.31 25.38
CA THR A 79 2.39 -20.46 25.59
C THR A 79 2.42 -19.30 24.60
N ILE A 80 2.04 -19.57 23.35
CA ILE A 80 1.84 -18.55 22.32
C ILE A 80 0.36 -18.21 22.26
N TYR A 81 0.01 -16.93 22.36
CA TYR A 81 -1.38 -16.48 22.38
C TYR A 81 -2.21 -17.09 21.25
N ALA A 82 -1.70 -17.02 20.02
CA ALA A 82 -2.45 -17.47 18.87
C ALA A 82 -2.68 -18.99 18.90
N ASP A 83 -1.79 -19.82 19.46
CA ASP A 83 -1.95 -21.30 19.48
C ASP A 83 -3.16 -21.76 20.30
N GLY A 84 -3.63 -20.92 21.23
CA GLY A 84 -4.85 -21.18 21.99
C GLY A 84 -6.13 -20.89 21.22
N LEU A 85 -6.04 -20.39 19.98
CA LEU A 85 -7.17 -19.94 19.17
C LEU A 85 -7.51 -20.92 18.04
N THR A 86 -8.80 -21.10 17.81
CA THR A 86 -9.35 -21.82 16.64
C THR A 86 -10.40 -20.98 15.93
N PRO A 87 -10.59 -21.14 14.60
CA PRO A 87 -11.58 -20.38 13.86
C PRO A 87 -13.00 -20.87 14.20
N VAL A 88 -13.95 -19.94 14.27
CA VAL A 88 -15.39 -20.22 14.43
C VAL A 88 -16.20 -19.26 13.56
N ALA A 89 -17.28 -19.75 12.95
CA ALA A 89 -18.18 -18.92 12.15
C ALA A 89 -19.00 -17.98 13.06
N THR A 90 -19.15 -16.71 12.64
CA THR A 90 -19.95 -15.72 13.37
C THR A 90 -21.45 -15.97 13.25
N GLY A 91 -21.88 -16.53 12.11
CA GLY A 91 -23.29 -16.87 11.86
C GLY A 91 -24.22 -15.67 12.08
N PRO A 92 -25.35 -15.83 12.80
CA PRO A 92 -26.28 -14.74 13.07
C PRO A 92 -25.75 -13.66 14.03
N ASN A 93 -24.64 -13.92 14.74
CA ASN A 93 -24.04 -12.97 15.68
C ASN A 93 -22.97 -12.06 15.03
N ARG A 94 -22.90 -12.06 13.69
CA ARG A 94 -22.06 -11.15 12.93
C ARG A 94 -22.51 -9.71 13.17
N TYR A 95 -21.56 -8.83 13.50
CA TYR A 95 -21.85 -7.42 13.71
C TYR A 95 -22.24 -6.75 12.38
N ALA A 96 -23.36 -6.03 12.38
CA ALA A 96 -23.92 -5.37 11.19
C ALA A 96 -23.96 -3.84 11.32
N GLY A 97 -23.49 -3.29 12.46
CA GLY A 97 -23.47 -1.86 12.70
C GLY A 97 -22.28 -1.15 12.03
N PRO A 98 -22.18 0.18 12.16
CA PRO A 98 -21.07 0.95 11.61
C PRO A 98 -19.76 0.65 12.36
N ILE A 99 -18.64 0.72 11.64
CA ILE A 99 -17.28 0.59 12.19
C ILE A 99 -16.82 1.99 12.63
N SER A 100 -17.54 2.59 13.56
CA SER A 100 -17.45 4.01 13.93
C SER A 100 -16.39 4.32 15.00
N GLY A 101 -15.93 3.30 15.74
CA GLY A 101 -15.11 3.50 16.93
C GLY A 101 -15.87 4.01 18.15
N VAL A 102 -17.20 3.96 18.08
CA VAL A 102 -18.14 4.37 19.14
C VAL A 102 -18.85 3.14 19.66
N VAL A 103 -19.02 3.05 20.98
CA VAL A 103 -19.74 1.96 21.63
C VAL A 103 -21.19 2.37 21.81
N ASP A 104 -22.00 2.04 20.83
CA ASP A 104 -23.46 2.09 20.91
C ASP A 104 -24.04 0.78 21.47
N ALA A 105 -25.36 0.67 21.53
CA ALA A 105 -26.04 -0.53 22.06
C ALA A 105 -25.66 -1.80 21.29
N ALA A 106 -25.58 -1.73 19.95
CA ALA A 106 -25.22 -2.87 19.11
C ALA A 106 -23.77 -3.32 19.33
N THR A 107 -22.84 -2.36 19.47
CA THR A 107 -21.45 -2.63 19.79
C THR A 107 -21.32 -3.26 21.19
N GLY A 108 -22.06 -2.75 22.17
CA GLY A 108 -22.11 -3.30 23.53
C GLY A 108 -22.64 -4.73 23.57
N GLU A 109 -23.71 -5.01 22.81
CA GLU A 109 -24.27 -6.35 22.64
C GLU A 109 -23.28 -7.33 22.02
N ALA A 110 -22.58 -6.91 20.95
CA ALA A 110 -21.55 -7.72 20.31
C ALA A 110 -20.38 -8.00 21.25
N LEU A 111 -19.89 -6.99 22.00
CA LEU A 111 -18.81 -7.16 22.98
C LEU A 111 -19.19 -8.18 24.06
N GLN A 112 -20.39 -8.05 24.63
CA GLN A 112 -20.90 -9.00 25.63
C GLN A 112 -20.99 -10.42 25.06
N HIS A 113 -21.54 -10.58 23.84
CA HIS A 113 -21.61 -11.88 23.18
C HIS A 113 -20.24 -12.52 22.97
N TRP A 114 -19.25 -11.74 22.54
CA TRP A 114 -17.89 -12.22 22.35
C TRP A 114 -17.25 -12.68 23.66
N LEU A 115 -17.44 -11.95 24.75
CA LEU A 115 -16.96 -12.34 26.08
C LEU A 115 -17.60 -13.66 26.53
N ASP A 116 -18.93 -13.76 26.44
CA ASP A 116 -19.69 -14.95 26.86
C ASP A 116 -19.33 -16.19 26.03
N SER A 117 -19.04 -15.99 24.74
CA SER A 117 -18.68 -17.07 23.80
C SER A 117 -17.17 -17.37 23.78
N ARG A 118 -16.36 -16.63 24.55
CA ARG A 118 -14.88 -16.63 24.50
C ARG A 118 -14.34 -16.41 23.09
N TRP A 119 -15.02 -15.60 22.30
CA TRP A 119 -14.52 -15.17 21.02
C TRP A 119 -13.38 -14.16 21.22
N ARG A 120 -12.45 -14.14 20.28
CA ARG A 120 -11.24 -13.31 20.28
C ARG A 120 -10.99 -12.75 18.89
N CYS A 121 -10.13 -11.73 18.82
CA CYS A 121 -9.60 -11.25 17.56
C CYS A 121 -9.03 -12.42 16.75
N PRO A 122 -9.49 -12.65 15.50
CA PRO A 122 -9.05 -13.79 14.70
C PRO A 122 -7.63 -13.64 14.13
N VAL A 123 -7.06 -12.44 14.20
CA VAL A 123 -5.71 -12.16 13.71
C VAL A 123 -4.81 -11.83 14.89
N ALA A 124 -3.68 -12.52 14.96
CA ALA A 124 -2.63 -12.22 15.92
C ALA A 124 -1.29 -12.04 15.19
N VAL A 125 -0.58 -10.96 15.51
CA VAL A 125 0.79 -10.75 15.04
C VAL A 125 1.77 -11.13 16.15
N GLU A 126 2.85 -11.81 15.77
CA GLU A 126 3.86 -12.36 16.66
C GLU A 126 5.26 -12.00 16.16
N ALA A 127 6.16 -11.72 17.10
CA ALA A 127 7.56 -11.47 16.83
C ALA A 127 8.38 -12.71 17.20
N TRP A 128 9.25 -13.16 16.31
CA TRP A 128 10.08 -14.35 16.52
C TRP A 128 11.55 -14.06 16.24
N ARG A 129 12.45 -14.60 17.07
CA ARG A 129 13.86 -14.74 16.67
C ARG A 129 14.01 -15.95 15.78
N LEU A 130 14.87 -15.80 14.78
CA LEU A 130 15.19 -16.87 13.87
C LEU A 130 16.55 -17.50 14.21
N ARG A 131 16.64 -18.83 14.05
CA ARG A 131 17.88 -19.59 14.06
C ARG A 131 17.93 -20.42 12.78
N ASN A 132 19.00 -20.27 12.00
CA ASN A 132 19.16 -20.94 10.71
C ASN A 132 17.96 -20.73 9.74
N GLY A 133 17.37 -19.54 9.78
CA GLY A 133 16.23 -19.18 8.92
C GLY A 133 14.86 -19.71 9.38
N ARG A 134 14.78 -20.38 10.53
CA ARG A 134 13.52 -20.90 11.11
C ARG A 134 13.20 -20.20 12.43
N ARG A 135 11.93 -20.14 12.81
CA ARG A 135 11.51 -19.64 14.13
C ARG A 135 12.13 -20.47 15.24
N ASP A 136 12.72 -19.79 16.22
CA ASP A 136 13.43 -20.39 17.34
C ASP A 136 12.74 -20.07 18.66
N ARG A 137 12.55 -18.78 18.95
CA ARG A 137 11.89 -18.33 20.19
C ARG A 137 10.97 -17.15 19.95
N PRO A 138 9.79 -17.10 20.61
CA PRO A 138 8.94 -15.92 20.57
C PRO A 138 9.63 -14.77 21.30
N VAL A 139 9.45 -13.57 20.79
CA VAL A 139 9.84 -12.30 21.42
C VAL A 139 8.62 -11.65 22.05
N ALA A 140 7.51 -11.61 21.31
CA ALA A 140 6.23 -11.09 21.77
C ALA A 140 5.09 -11.69 20.93
N THR A 141 3.88 -11.67 21.48
CA THR A 141 2.68 -12.23 20.87
C THR A 141 1.53 -11.24 20.97
N ASN A 142 0.62 -11.24 20.00
CA ASN A 142 -0.52 -10.31 19.92
C ASN A 142 -0.10 -8.84 19.87
N ILE A 143 0.81 -8.55 18.93
CA ILE A 143 1.41 -7.23 18.72
C ILE A 143 0.50 -6.36 17.86
N TRP A 144 0.24 -5.13 18.28
CA TRP A 144 -0.58 -4.20 17.52
C TRP A 144 0.20 -2.97 17.05
N ARG A 145 0.83 -2.24 17.98
CA ARG A 145 1.44 -0.96 17.62
C ARG A 145 2.73 -1.18 16.85
N HIS A 146 2.99 -0.30 15.89
CA HIS A 146 4.11 -0.40 14.96
C HIS A 146 5.49 -0.39 15.67
N ASP A 147 5.54 0.21 16.86
CA ASP A 147 6.70 0.44 17.71
C ASP A 147 6.71 -0.41 18.99
N GLU A 148 5.75 -1.33 19.15
CA GLU A 148 5.60 -2.15 20.37
C GLU A 148 6.77 -3.11 20.58
N VAL A 149 7.39 -3.57 19.49
CA VAL A 149 8.54 -4.47 19.50
C VAL A 149 9.65 -3.85 18.66
N PRO A 150 10.46 -2.94 19.24
CA PRO A 150 11.52 -2.24 18.52
C PRO A 150 12.78 -3.12 18.35
N ASP A 151 12.62 -4.31 17.77
CA ASP A 151 13.65 -5.33 17.62
C ASP A 151 13.87 -5.64 16.13
N ALA A 152 14.93 -5.06 15.54
CA ALA A 152 15.26 -5.26 14.13
C ALA A 152 15.73 -6.69 13.78
N ALA A 153 16.08 -7.49 14.79
CA ALA A 153 16.50 -8.87 14.61
C ALA A 153 15.32 -9.87 14.73
N ALA A 154 14.14 -9.41 15.16
CA ALA A 154 12.92 -10.21 15.11
C ALA A 154 12.29 -10.19 13.71
N ARG A 155 11.50 -11.23 13.42
CA ARG A 155 10.60 -11.29 12.26
C ARG A 155 9.17 -11.38 12.73
N MET A 156 8.30 -10.64 12.04
CA MET A 156 6.89 -10.59 12.34
C MET A 156 6.14 -11.61 11.49
N TYR A 157 5.29 -12.37 12.14
CA TYR A 157 4.39 -13.35 11.54
C TYR A 157 2.96 -13.02 11.94
N ALA A 158 2.02 -13.17 11.01
CA ALA A 158 0.60 -13.12 11.31
C ALA A 158 0.00 -14.52 11.28
N ARG A 159 -0.84 -14.85 12.26
CA ARG A 159 -1.78 -15.97 12.19
C ARG A 159 -3.17 -15.40 11.96
N ASP A 160 -3.81 -15.75 10.85
CA ASP A 160 -5.15 -15.29 10.49
C ASP A 160 -6.14 -16.45 10.49
N LEU A 161 -7.10 -16.39 11.42
CA LEU A 161 -8.19 -17.34 11.59
C LEU A 161 -9.53 -16.82 11.04
N SER A 162 -9.54 -15.63 10.42
CA SER A 162 -10.74 -15.01 9.85
C SER A 162 -11.09 -15.54 8.46
N GLY A 163 -10.12 -16.14 7.77
CA GLY A 163 -10.26 -16.59 6.38
C GLY A 163 -10.38 -15.45 5.36
N HIS A 164 -10.21 -14.18 5.77
CA HIS A 164 -10.45 -13.02 4.91
C HIS A 164 -9.43 -12.86 3.78
N PHE A 165 -8.17 -13.19 4.05
CA PHE A 165 -7.10 -13.25 3.05
C PHE A 165 -6.70 -14.70 2.78
N PRO A 166 -7.44 -15.43 1.92
CA PRO A 166 -7.16 -16.84 1.68
C PRO A 166 -5.80 -17.00 1.00
N VAL A 167 -4.91 -17.76 1.64
CA VAL A 167 -3.67 -18.22 1.02
C VAL A 167 -4.02 -19.46 0.20
N THR A 168 -3.97 -19.37 -1.14
CA THR A 168 -4.30 -20.48 -2.05
C THR A 168 -3.03 -20.98 -2.77
N GLY A 169 -3.02 -22.27 -3.15
CA GLY A 169 -1.97 -22.91 -3.97
C GLY A 169 -0.71 -23.35 -3.20
N ASP A 170 0.35 -23.71 -3.96
CA ASP A 170 1.68 -24.08 -3.45
C ASP A 170 2.31 -23.00 -2.55
N GLY A 171 1.77 -21.78 -2.55
CA GLY A 171 2.12 -20.71 -1.62
C GLY A 171 1.89 -21.07 -0.15
N ALA A 172 0.98 -21.99 0.18
CA ALA A 172 0.92 -22.56 1.54
C ALA A 172 2.25 -23.26 1.93
N SER A 173 2.91 -23.88 0.94
CA SER A 173 4.18 -24.60 1.09
C SER A 173 5.44 -23.75 0.87
N ALA A 174 5.36 -22.51 0.37
CA ALA A 174 6.57 -21.73 0.09
C ALA A 174 7.34 -21.31 1.36
N ASP A 175 6.71 -21.40 2.54
CA ASP A 175 7.36 -21.34 3.85
C ASP A 175 7.81 -22.75 4.33
N THR A 176 8.03 -23.74 3.45
CA THR A 176 8.35 -25.16 3.78
C THR A 176 9.43 -25.36 4.85
N ALA A 177 10.37 -24.43 5.01
CA ALA A 177 11.39 -24.54 6.04
C ALA A 177 10.88 -24.14 7.45
N ASP A 178 9.87 -23.29 7.55
CA ASP A 178 9.36 -22.69 8.79
C ASP A 178 7.85 -22.93 9.01
N ASP A 179 7.19 -23.68 8.14
CA ASP A 179 5.79 -24.07 8.30
C ASP A 179 5.64 -25.04 9.50
N ASP A 180 5.02 -24.54 10.57
CA ASP A 180 4.66 -25.31 11.77
C ASP A 180 3.28 -25.98 11.64
N GLY A 181 2.64 -25.88 10.46
CA GLY A 181 1.26 -26.32 10.25
C GLY A 181 0.22 -25.42 10.94
N ALA A 182 0.64 -24.35 11.61
CA ALA A 182 -0.26 -23.46 12.34
C ALA A 182 -0.80 -22.30 11.48
N GLY A 183 -0.41 -22.22 10.21
CA GLY A 183 -0.90 -21.21 9.25
C GLY A 183 -0.34 -19.81 9.48
N ARG A 184 0.85 -19.70 10.08
CA ARG A 184 1.53 -18.42 10.29
C ARG A 184 2.24 -17.96 9.02
N VAL A 185 2.01 -16.72 8.61
CA VAL A 185 2.66 -16.12 7.44
C VAL A 185 3.65 -15.04 7.86
N ILE A 186 4.88 -15.07 7.34
CA ILE A 186 5.83 -13.98 7.55
C ILE A 186 5.31 -12.71 6.86
N ILE A 187 5.36 -11.57 7.57
CA ILE A 187 4.84 -10.29 7.06
C ILE A 187 5.90 -9.21 7.03
N GLY A 188 6.94 -9.26 7.86
CA GLY A 188 7.97 -8.22 7.85
C GLY A 188 8.97 -8.26 8.99
N GLU A 189 9.68 -7.16 9.16
CA GLU A 189 10.58 -6.86 10.28
C GLU A 189 10.38 -5.42 10.75
N PHE A 190 10.75 -5.14 12.00
CA PHE A 190 10.84 -3.76 12.49
C PHE A 190 12.11 -3.09 11.97
N THR A 191 12.06 -1.80 11.65
CA THR A 191 13.25 -1.02 11.30
C THR A 191 13.09 0.46 11.68
N SER A 192 14.20 1.19 11.70
CA SER A 192 14.24 2.61 12.03
C SER A 192 14.89 3.41 10.91
N TYR A 193 14.43 4.65 10.72
CA TYR A 193 15.00 5.59 9.77
C TYR A 193 14.93 7.02 10.34
N LEU A 194 16.10 7.58 10.67
CA LEU A 194 16.19 8.85 11.40
C LEU A 194 15.39 8.76 12.70
N SER A 195 14.46 9.69 12.94
CA SER A 195 13.55 9.70 14.09
C SER A 195 12.30 8.83 13.91
N TRP A 196 12.15 8.18 12.76
CA TRP A 196 10.99 7.35 12.43
C TRP A 196 11.31 5.87 12.63
N SER A 197 10.27 5.08 12.84
CA SER A 197 10.40 3.63 12.87
C SER A 197 9.09 2.96 12.46
N GLY A 198 9.16 1.64 12.25
CA GLY A 198 7.99 0.82 12.01
C GLY A 198 8.24 -0.39 11.12
N PRO A 199 7.14 -1.00 10.63
CA PRO A 199 7.17 -2.19 9.80
C PRO A 199 7.85 -2.02 8.44
N ARG A 200 8.50 -3.08 7.98
CA ARG A 200 9.03 -3.21 6.63
C ARG A 200 8.98 -4.65 6.11
N ALA A 201 8.53 -4.83 4.86
CA ALA A 201 8.52 -6.09 4.13
C ALA A 201 9.44 -5.99 2.91
N VAL A 202 10.41 -6.90 2.79
CA VAL A 202 11.40 -6.88 1.71
C VAL A 202 11.66 -8.29 1.16
N PRO A 203 11.80 -8.46 -0.17
CA PRO A 203 12.23 -9.71 -0.77
C PRO A 203 13.73 -9.99 -0.53
N PRO A 204 14.14 -11.27 -0.56
CA PRO A 204 13.29 -12.45 -0.66
C PRO A 204 12.72 -12.87 0.72
N ARG A 205 13.05 -12.13 1.79
CA ARG A 205 12.82 -12.57 3.17
C ARG A 205 11.34 -12.58 3.56
N HIS A 206 10.59 -11.59 3.11
CA HIS A 206 9.18 -11.38 3.52
C HIS A 206 8.23 -11.40 2.32
N SER A 207 8.72 -11.66 1.11
CA SER A 207 7.92 -11.63 -0.11
C SER A 207 7.51 -13.03 -0.51
N ARG A 208 6.38 -13.14 -1.20
CA ARG A 208 5.95 -14.40 -1.82
C ARG A 208 5.97 -14.32 -3.34
N PRO A 209 6.10 -15.47 -4.03
CA PRO A 209 6.12 -15.50 -5.48
C PRO A 209 4.89 -14.80 -6.09
N GLU A 210 3.69 -14.99 -5.52
CA GLU A 210 2.44 -14.37 -5.99
C GLU A 210 2.45 -12.84 -5.96
N GLY A 211 3.29 -12.26 -5.08
CA GLY A 211 3.49 -10.83 -4.99
C GLY A 211 4.45 -10.27 -6.04
N GLU A 212 5.21 -11.11 -6.74
CA GLU A 212 6.18 -10.64 -7.75
C GLU A 212 5.48 -10.02 -8.96
N ILE A 213 6.01 -8.88 -9.41
CA ILE A 213 5.54 -8.18 -10.61
C ILE A 213 6.12 -8.90 -11.84
N VAL A 214 5.34 -9.82 -12.39
CA VAL A 214 5.61 -10.57 -13.63
C VAL A 214 4.45 -10.40 -14.62
N PRO A 215 4.66 -10.59 -15.94
CA PRO A 215 3.62 -10.40 -16.95
C PRO A 215 2.31 -11.15 -16.66
N GLU A 216 2.42 -12.39 -16.20
CA GLU A 216 1.28 -13.25 -15.88
C GLU A 216 0.42 -12.64 -14.76
N CYS A 217 1.06 -11.93 -13.82
CA CYS A 217 0.41 -11.33 -12.67
C CYS A 217 -0.34 -10.03 -13.01
N VAL A 218 0.21 -9.21 -13.92
CA VAL A 218 -0.32 -7.87 -14.22
C VAL A 218 -1.04 -7.77 -15.57
N ILE A 219 -0.70 -8.61 -16.53
CA ILE A 219 -1.29 -8.65 -17.89
C ILE A 219 -2.12 -9.93 -18.09
N GLY A 220 -1.85 -10.99 -17.33
CA GLY A 220 -2.54 -12.28 -17.48
C GLY A 220 -2.01 -13.13 -18.64
N ARG A 221 -0.84 -12.78 -19.18
CA ARG A 221 -0.19 -13.46 -20.31
C ARG A 221 1.27 -13.73 -20.00
N ARG A 222 1.84 -14.76 -20.63
CA ARG A 222 3.27 -15.06 -20.48
C ARG A 222 4.12 -14.02 -21.18
N ALA A 223 5.38 -13.86 -20.73
CA ALA A 223 6.33 -12.93 -21.35
C ALA A 223 6.46 -13.14 -22.87
N GLU A 224 6.46 -14.38 -23.33
CA GLU A 224 6.62 -14.75 -24.75
C GLU A 224 5.40 -14.38 -25.62
N GLU A 225 4.24 -14.16 -25.00
CA GLU A 225 2.97 -13.89 -25.67
C GLU A 225 2.69 -12.39 -25.83
N LEU A 226 3.44 -11.54 -25.11
CA LEU A 226 3.22 -10.11 -25.07
C LEU A 226 3.48 -9.46 -26.44
N ASP A 227 2.59 -8.56 -26.85
CA ASP A 227 2.86 -7.70 -28.01
C ASP A 227 3.94 -6.63 -27.70
N ALA A 228 4.35 -5.88 -28.73
CA ALA A 228 5.42 -4.89 -28.58
C ALA A 228 5.10 -3.77 -27.56
N ALA A 229 3.84 -3.34 -27.45
CA ALA A 229 3.45 -2.30 -26.49
C ALA A 229 3.40 -2.85 -25.06
N GLN A 230 2.88 -4.07 -24.90
CA GLN A 230 2.86 -4.80 -23.63
C GLN A 230 4.28 -5.03 -23.11
N GLN A 231 5.19 -5.51 -23.96
CA GLN A 231 6.60 -5.72 -23.59
C GLN A 231 7.29 -4.41 -23.19
N SER A 232 7.11 -3.37 -23.99
CA SER A 232 7.76 -2.07 -23.77
C SER A 232 7.28 -1.41 -22.48
N THR A 233 5.96 -1.38 -22.28
CA THR A 233 5.35 -0.87 -21.04
C THR A 233 5.81 -1.67 -19.83
N PHE A 234 5.83 -2.99 -19.93
CA PHE A 234 6.26 -3.85 -18.83
C PHE A 234 7.72 -3.60 -18.44
N ARG A 235 8.66 -3.52 -19.39
CA ARG A 235 10.07 -3.19 -19.08
C ARG A 235 10.20 -1.85 -18.36
N VAL A 236 9.55 -0.80 -18.86
CA VAL A 236 9.60 0.53 -18.25
C VAL A 236 9.06 0.49 -16.82
N VAL A 237 7.87 -0.07 -16.60
CA VAL A 237 7.26 -0.15 -15.26
C VAL A 237 8.08 -1.04 -14.32
N ARG A 238 8.50 -2.21 -14.79
CA ARG A 238 9.21 -3.21 -13.97
C ARG A 238 10.58 -2.70 -13.51
N SER A 239 11.29 -1.94 -14.35
CA SER A 239 12.57 -1.33 -14.01
C SER A 239 12.46 -0.31 -12.87
N VAL A 240 11.38 0.48 -12.85
CA VAL A 240 11.07 1.42 -11.77
C VAL A 240 10.56 0.70 -10.53
N ALA A 241 9.67 -0.29 -10.69
CA ALA A 241 9.15 -1.08 -9.56
C ALA A 241 10.25 -1.81 -8.79
N GLU A 242 11.32 -2.24 -9.45
CA GLU A 242 12.48 -2.88 -8.81
C GLU A 242 13.22 -1.94 -7.85
N VAL A 243 13.10 -0.64 -8.05
CA VAL A 243 13.62 0.37 -7.13
C VAL A 243 12.61 0.73 -6.05
N GLU A 244 11.34 0.89 -6.42
CA GLU A 244 10.33 1.48 -5.53
C GLU A 244 9.72 0.50 -4.54
N CYS A 245 9.51 -0.75 -4.96
CA CYS A 245 8.94 -1.84 -4.16
C CYS A 245 9.69 -3.16 -4.38
N LEU A 246 10.96 -3.10 -4.80
CA LEU A 246 11.80 -4.28 -4.97
C LEU A 246 11.13 -5.35 -5.85
N GLY A 247 10.37 -4.92 -6.87
CA GLY A 247 9.72 -5.80 -7.83
C GLY A 247 8.53 -6.61 -7.30
N HIS A 248 8.03 -6.30 -6.10
CA HIS A 248 6.94 -7.05 -5.45
C HIS A 248 5.83 -6.14 -4.92
N PHE A 249 4.58 -6.56 -5.06
CA PHE A 249 3.40 -5.89 -4.50
C PHE A 249 3.27 -6.05 -2.98
N ASP A 250 3.91 -7.07 -2.40
CA ASP A 250 3.96 -7.33 -0.96
C ASP A 250 5.25 -6.83 -0.30
N SER A 251 6.06 -6.03 -1.02
CA SER A 251 7.07 -5.17 -0.42
C SER A 251 6.42 -3.86 0.02
N VAL A 252 6.28 -3.72 1.33
CA VAL A 252 5.54 -2.64 2.00
C VAL A 252 6.47 -1.94 2.99
N ASN A 253 6.43 -0.60 3.03
CA ASN A 253 7.19 0.18 4.00
C ASN A 253 6.24 1.02 4.87
N ALA A 254 6.48 1.04 6.17
CA ALA A 254 5.78 1.90 7.13
C ALA A 254 6.73 2.41 8.24
N TYR A 255 8.02 2.61 7.89
CA TYR A 255 9.10 2.85 8.85
C TYR A 255 9.72 4.25 8.78
N ASP A 256 9.35 5.06 7.79
CA ASP A 256 9.81 6.44 7.64
C ASP A 256 8.64 7.42 7.85
N ASN A 257 8.75 8.62 7.29
CA ASN A 257 7.71 9.64 7.42
C ASN A 257 6.54 9.42 6.45
N ALA A 258 6.55 8.41 5.58
CA ALA A 258 5.33 7.92 4.95
C ALA A 258 4.57 7.02 5.94
N LEU A 259 3.25 7.16 6.01
CA LEU A 259 2.42 6.27 6.84
C LEU A 259 2.59 4.82 6.38
N ILE A 260 2.31 4.58 5.12
CA ILE A 260 2.59 3.33 4.42
C ILE A 260 2.86 3.63 2.96
N SER A 261 3.75 2.85 2.33
CA SER A 261 4.00 2.91 0.90
C SER A 261 4.09 1.52 0.27
N VAL A 262 3.55 1.41 -0.93
CA VAL A 262 3.35 0.14 -1.64
C VAL A 262 3.55 0.29 -3.15
N GLY A 263 3.83 -0.84 -3.80
CA GLY A 263 3.65 -0.99 -5.24
C GLY A 263 4.65 -0.24 -6.13
N PRO A 264 4.47 -0.34 -7.46
CA PRO A 264 5.49 -0.07 -8.48
C PRO A 264 5.98 1.37 -8.54
N CYS A 265 5.30 2.31 -7.89
CA CYS A 265 5.65 3.72 -7.84
C CYS A 265 5.71 4.26 -6.41
N HIS A 266 5.90 3.40 -5.40
CA HIS A 266 6.01 3.81 -4.00
C HIS A 266 4.80 4.64 -3.53
N TRP A 267 3.59 4.21 -3.89
CA TRP A 267 2.36 4.92 -3.63
C TRP A 267 2.19 5.13 -2.13
N THR A 268 2.30 6.37 -1.66
CA THR A 268 2.20 6.70 -0.23
C THR A 268 0.76 6.93 0.17
N LEU A 269 0.34 6.44 1.34
CA LEU A 269 -0.99 6.76 1.90
C LEU A 269 -1.07 8.20 2.41
N GLY A 270 0.05 8.72 2.91
CA GLY A 270 0.23 10.08 3.38
C GLY A 270 1.67 10.28 3.82
N ILE A 271 2.13 11.53 3.82
CA ILE A 271 3.47 11.89 4.27
C ILE A 271 3.37 12.84 5.45
N VAL A 272 3.96 12.45 6.57
CA VAL A 272 4.00 13.24 7.79
C VAL A 272 5.04 14.35 7.65
N GLY A 273 4.57 15.59 7.84
CA GLY A 273 5.38 16.79 7.90
C GLY A 273 5.99 17.03 9.28
N ARG A 274 6.90 18.00 9.39
CA ARG A 274 7.66 18.29 10.62
C ARG A 274 6.80 18.69 11.82
N ASN A 275 5.61 19.23 11.59
CA ASN A 275 4.65 19.68 12.60
C ASN A 275 3.55 18.64 12.89
N GLY A 276 3.71 17.40 12.39
CA GLY A 276 2.72 16.34 12.56
C GLY A 276 1.48 16.45 11.66
N THR A 277 1.40 17.42 10.75
CA THR A 277 0.36 17.42 9.70
C THR A 277 0.69 16.38 8.64
N VAL A 278 -0.31 15.72 8.07
CA VAL A 278 -0.11 14.68 7.06
C VAL A 278 -0.63 15.12 5.70
N SER A 279 0.20 15.03 4.67
CA SER A 279 -0.22 15.35 3.30
C SER A 279 -1.13 14.26 2.73
N GLU A 280 -1.95 14.64 1.75
CA GLU A 280 -2.63 13.66 0.89
C GLU A 280 -1.63 12.76 0.16
N GLY A 281 -2.02 11.51 -0.05
CA GLY A 281 -1.16 10.45 -0.57
C GLY A 281 -1.65 9.90 -1.90
N GLU A 282 -0.71 9.39 -2.71
CA GLU A 282 -1.01 8.85 -4.03
C GLU A 282 -1.67 7.47 -3.96
N LEU A 283 -1.45 6.71 -2.89
CA LEU A 283 -2.14 5.44 -2.67
C LEU A 283 -3.66 5.66 -2.59
N CYS A 284 -4.13 6.77 -2.03
CA CYS A 284 -5.56 7.11 -2.03
C CYS A 284 -6.10 7.31 -3.45
N GLY A 285 -5.30 7.88 -4.37
CA GLY A 285 -5.66 7.98 -5.78
C GLY A 285 -5.80 6.60 -6.44
N VAL A 286 -4.85 5.69 -6.16
CA VAL A 286 -4.91 4.30 -6.62
C VAL A 286 -6.13 3.56 -6.04
N LEU A 287 -6.42 3.76 -4.76
CA LEU A 287 -7.54 3.11 -4.07
C LEU A 287 -8.91 3.64 -4.53
N ALA A 288 -9.00 4.93 -4.90
CA ALA A 288 -10.21 5.46 -5.53
C ALA A 288 -10.43 4.86 -6.93
N TYR A 289 -9.36 4.65 -7.69
CA TYR A 289 -9.45 3.91 -8.96
C TYR A 289 -9.83 2.43 -8.71
N LEU A 290 -9.29 1.78 -7.68
CA LEU A 290 -9.68 0.41 -7.28
C LEU A 290 -11.18 0.34 -6.97
N ALA A 291 -11.71 1.28 -6.19
CA ALA A 291 -13.13 1.35 -5.86
C ALA A 291 -14.03 1.45 -7.11
N HIS A 292 -13.53 2.11 -8.16
CA HIS A 292 -14.25 2.24 -9.42
C HIS A 292 -14.08 1.01 -10.34
N ALA A 293 -12.85 0.52 -10.51
CA ALA A 293 -12.51 -0.52 -11.48
C ALA A 293 -12.81 -1.94 -10.97
N ASP A 294 -12.71 -2.16 -9.65
CA ASP A 294 -12.93 -3.46 -9.02
C ASP A 294 -13.43 -3.25 -7.57
N ALA A 295 -14.72 -2.90 -7.44
CA ALA A 295 -15.35 -2.60 -6.17
C ALA A 295 -15.30 -3.78 -5.16
N ALA A 296 -15.28 -5.03 -5.66
CA ALA A 296 -15.13 -6.21 -4.83
C ALA A 296 -13.72 -6.29 -4.21
N ALA A 297 -12.68 -6.08 -5.03
CA ALA A 297 -11.30 -5.99 -4.54
C ALA A 297 -11.11 -4.79 -3.59
N PHE A 298 -11.75 -3.66 -3.85
CA PHE A 298 -11.74 -2.52 -2.92
C PHE A 298 -12.39 -2.88 -1.58
N HIS A 299 -13.57 -3.51 -1.62
CA HIS A 299 -14.26 -3.94 -0.41
C HIS A 299 -13.41 -4.91 0.40
N GLN A 300 -12.77 -5.90 -0.26
CA GLN A 300 -11.87 -6.84 0.41
C GLN A 300 -10.61 -6.17 0.98
N THR A 301 -10.09 -5.12 0.31
CA THR A 301 -8.86 -4.43 0.75
C THR A 301 -9.11 -3.48 1.93
N LEU A 302 -10.18 -2.66 1.87
CA LEU A 302 -10.44 -1.55 2.79
C LEU A 302 -11.91 -1.45 3.23
N GLY A 303 -12.84 -1.62 2.30
CA GLY A 303 -14.25 -1.31 2.54
C GLY A 303 -14.89 -2.14 3.65
N VAL A 304 -14.55 -3.42 3.74
CA VAL A 304 -15.02 -4.32 4.82
C VAL A 304 -14.57 -3.86 6.21
N PHE A 305 -13.47 -3.09 6.28
CA PHE A 305 -12.90 -2.55 7.52
C PHE A 305 -13.39 -1.12 7.81
N GLY A 306 -14.43 -0.65 7.09
CA GLY A 306 -15.04 0.66 7.32
C GLY A 306 -14.18 1.83 6.86
N VAL A 307 -13.35 1.61 5.84
CA VAL A 307 -12.47 2.62 5.25
C VAL A 307 -12.87 2.88 3.80
N SER A 308 -12.91 4.15 3.44
CA SER A 308 -13.13 4.65 2.08
C SER A 308 -12.12 5.73 1.71
N ILE A 309 -12.19 6.22 0.48
CA ILE A 309 -11.47 7.41 0.00
C ILE A 309 -12.45 8.58 -0.05
N ASP A 310 -12.00 9.74 0.39
CA ASP A 310 -12.85 10.93 0.56
C ASP A 310 -13.39 11.49 -0.77
N ARG A 311 -12.70 11.21 -1.88
CA ARG A 311 -13.09 11.58 -3.25
C ARG A 311 -13.04 10.37 -4.16
N GLY A 312 -14.08 10.21 -4.98
CA GLY A 312 -14.18 9.13 -5.97
C GLY A 312 -13.41 9.39 -7.26
N TRP A 313 -13.31 8.35 -8.09
CA TRP A 313 -12.70 8.42 -9.42
C TRP A 313 -13.59 9.10 -10.47
N VAL A 314 -14.90 9.07 -10.27
CA VAL A 314 -15.90 9.66 -11.18
C VAL A 314 -16.12 11.12 -10.81
N ASN A 315 -16.00 12.02 -11.79
CA ASN A 315 -16.21 13.45 -11.57
C ASN A 315 -17.70 13.82 -11.46
N HIS A 316 -17.99 15.10 -11.21
CA HIS A 316 -19.35 15.62 -11.05
C HIS A 316 -20.21 15.56 -12.34
N HIS A 317 -19.61 15.25 -13.49
CA HIS A 317 -20.28 15.02 -14.76
C HIS A 317 -20.48 13.53 -15.09
N GLY A 318 -20.15 12.62 -14.17
CA GLY A 318 -20.26 11.17 -14.41
C GLY A 318 -19.12 10.57 -15.23
N ILE A 319 -18.03 11.32 -15.47
CA ILE A 319 -16.87 10.86 -16.24
C ILE A 319 -15.85 10.21 -15.29
N ALA A 320 -15.49 8.96 -15.56
CA ALA A 320 -14.50 8.20 -14.81
C ALA A 320 -13.05 8.54 -15.20
N ASN A 321 -12.61 9.78 -14.95
CA ASN A 321 -11.28 10.27 -15.36
C ASN A 321 -10.34 10.64 -14.19
N GLY A 322 -10.76 10.44 -12.94
CA GLY A 322 -9.95 10.75 -11.76
C GLY A 322 -9.73 12.24 -11.49
N GLN A 323 -10.45 13.14 -12.17
CA GLN A 323 -10.25 14.59 -12.10
C GLN A 323 -10.32 15.16 -10.67
N LEU A 324 -11.15 14.58 -9.80
CA LEU A 324 -11.29 15.01 -8.39
C LEU A 324 -10.04 14.75 -7.54
N LEU A 325 -9.11 13.92 -8.03
CA LEU A 325 -7.89 13.51 -7.35
C LEU A 325 -6.64 14.08 -8.04
N PHE A 326 -6.79 14.67 -9.23
CA PHE A 326 -5.66 15.00 -10.08
C PHE A 326 -5.02 16.36 -9.73
N ASP A 327 -3.79 16.33 -9.25
CA ASP A 327 -2.91 17.49 -9.17
C ASP A 327 -2.30 17.75 -10.56
N ARG A 328 -2.88 18.69 -11.30
CA ARG A 328 -2.38 19.12 -12.61
C ARG A 328 -0.96 19.68 -12.56
N GLY A 329 -0.57 20.32 -11.45
CA GLY A 329 0.75 20.93 -11.29
C GLY A 329 1.85 19.88 -11.24
N GLN A 330 1.60 18.77 -10.55
CA GLN A 330 2.55 17.68 -10.36
C GLN A 330 2.25 16.45 -11.22
N ARG A 331 1.15 16.45 -11.98
CA ARG A 331 0.63 15.30 -12.76
C ARG A 331 0.58 14.01 -11.97
N LYS A 332 -0.18 14.04 -10.88
CA LYS A 332 -0.39 12.88 -10.01
C LYS A 332 -1.79 12.85 -9.45
N TYR A 333 -2.22 11.67 -9.01
CA TYR A 333 -3.51 11.48 -8.35
C TYR A 333 -3.24 11.32 -6.86
N ALA A 334 -3.82 12.19 -6.04
CA ALA A 334 -3.70 12.14 -4.59
C ALA A 334 -5.05 12.40 -3.94
N GLY A 335 -5.27 11.76 -2.79
CA GLY A 335 -6.50 11.87 -2.03
C GLY A 335 -6.28 11.57 -0.56
N TRP A 336 -7.38 11.41 0.17
CA TRP A 336 -7.31 11.12 1.59
C TRP A 336 -8.33 10.08 2.02
N LEU A 337 -8.13 9.59 3.23
CA LEU A 337 -8.96 8.57 3.85
C LEU A 337 -10.24 9.18 4.39
N ALA A 338 -11.31 8.41 4.28
CA ALA A 338 -12.55 8.61 5.02
C ALA A 338 -12.89 7.34 5.79
N LEU A 339 -13.41 7.49 7.01
CA LEU A 339 -13.77 6.39 7.90
C LEU A 339 -15.26 6.39 8.18
N HIS A 340 -15.83 5.22 8.45
CA HIS A 340 -17.20 5.12 8.95
C HIS A 340 -17.43 6.09 10.14
N ASP A 341 -18.52 6.84 10.07
CA ASP A 341 -19.07 7.63 11.17
C ASP A 341 -20.16 6.85 11.92
N GLU A 342 -20.73 7.45 12.96
CA GLU A 342 -21.78 6.83 13.79
C GLU A 342 -23.08 6.52 13.01
N ARG A 343 -23.29 7.14 11.85
CA ARG A 343 -24.49 6.97 11.01
C ARG A 343 -24.26 5.97 9.89
N GLY A 344 -23.06 5.37 9.80
CA GLY A 344 -22.64 4.51 8.69
C GLY A 344 -22.25 5.27 7.42
N GLY A 345 -22.20 6.60 7.48
CA GLY A 345 -21.61 7.43 6.43
C GLY A 345 -20.08 7.43 6.54
N PHE A 346 -19.41 8.19 5.67
CA PHE A 346 -17.96 8.34 5.70
C PHE A 346 -17.56 9.77 6.03
N ALA A 347 -16.74 9.94 7.05
CA ALA A 347 -16.14 11.20 7.45
C ALA A 347 -14.64 11.21 7.14
N ARG A 348 -14.16 12.32 6.56
CA ARG A 348 -12.73 12.50 6.25
C ARG A 348 -11.90 12.41 7.53
N LEU A 349 -10.83 11.60 7.52
CA LEU A 349 -9.92 11.46 8.65
C LEU A 349 -9.15 12.78 8.89
N PRO A 350 -8.99 13.26 10.13
CA PRO A 350 -8.14 14.40 10.39
C PRO A 350 -6.69 14.15 9.93
N GLN A 351 -6.09 15.10 9.22
CA GLN A 351 -4.73 15.01 8.67
C GLN A 351 -3.65 15.28 9.73
N ARG A 352 -3.68 14.49 10.80
CA ARG A 352 -2.72 14.53 11.91
C ARG A 352 -2.06 13.17 12.07
N GLN A 353 -0.77 13.18 12.39
CA GLN A 353 0.01 11.96 12.57
C GLN A 353 -0.63 11.05 13.63
N GLU A 354 -1.02 11.61 14.77
CA GLU A 354 -1.61 10.84 15.87
C GLU A 354 -2.91 10.10 15.50
N GLU A 355 -3.66 10.58 14.51
CA GLU A 355 -4.85 9.90 13.99
C GLU A 355 -4.49 8.88 12.90
N SER A 356 -3.51 9.23 12.07
CA SER A 356 -3.18 8.44 10.88
C SER A 356 -2.21 7.29 11.16
N ASP A 357 -1.49 7.34 12.29
CA ASP A 357 -0.64 6.24 12.77
C ASP A 357 -1.44 4.94 13.02
N TYR A 358 -2.78 5.03 13.05
CA TYR A 358 -3.67 3.87 12.98
C TYR A 358 -3.33 2.93 11.81
N PHE A 359 -3.02 3.50 10.65
CA PHE A 359 -2.69 2.74 9.43
C PHE A 359 -1.25 2.22 9.41
N LYS A 360 -0.45 2.52 10.44
CA LYS A 360 0.91 1.98 10.64
C LYS A 360 0.94 0.72 11.50
N THR A 361 -0.17 0.37 12.18
CA THR A 361 -0.20 -0.81 13.05
C THR A 361 0.19 -2.07 12.29
N TRP A 362 0.70 -3.07 13.02
CA TRP A 362 1.06 -4.35 12.41
C TRP A 362 -0.13 -5.05 11.74
N HIS A 363 -1.35 -4.80 12.20
CA HIS A 363 -2.59 -5.31 11.59
C HIS A 363 -2.91 -4.63 10.27
N TRP A 364 -2.80 -3.29 10.16
CA TRP A 364 -2.94 -2.62 8.86
C TRP A 364 -1.81 -2.98 7.91
N PHE A 365 -0.57 -3.04 8.41
CA PHE A 365 0.56 -3.49 7.63
C PHE A 365 0.35 -4.90 7.06
N TYR A 366 -0.12 -5.84 7.89
CA TYR A 366 -0.54 -7.18 7.46
C TYR A 366 -1.59 -7.13 6.34
N ARG A 367 -2.65 -6.32 6.47
CA ARG A 367 -3.69 -6.17 5.45
C ARG A 367 -3.11 -5.74 4.09
N PHE A 368 -2.19 -4.78 4.07
CA PHE A 368 -1.55 -4.34 2.82
C PHE A 368 -0.60 -5.38 2.22
N VAL A 369 0.17 -6.08 3.05
CA VAL A 369 1.00 -7.22 2.61
C VAL A 369 0.12 -8.30 1.98
N MET A 370 -0.99 -8.67 2.64
CA MET A 370 -1.89 -9.69 2.14
C MET A 370 -2.70 -9.27 0.93
N ALA A 371 -3.08 -7.98 0.80
CA ALA A 371 -3.69 -7.46 -0.42
C ALA A 371 -2.76 -7.66 -1.63
N GLY A 372 -1.47 -7.36 -1.46
CA GLY A 372 -0.43 -7.62 -2.48
C GLY A 372 -0.31 -9.09 -2.86
N ARG A 373 -0.52 -10.02 -1.92
CA ARG A 373 -0.42 -11.48 -2.15
C ARG A 373 -1.69 -12.10 -2.72
N THR A 374 -2.86 -11.69 -2.24
CA THR A 374 -4.11 -12.46 -2.40
C THR A 374 -5.19 -11.79 -3.23
N ILE A 375 -5.07 -10.49 -3.54
CA ILE A 375 -6.12 -9.73 -4.24
C ILE A 375 -5.64 -9.34 -5.65
N PRO A 376 -6.02 -10.09 -6.72
CA PRO A 376 -5.63 -9.75 -8.09
C PRO A 376 -6.08 -8.36 -8.53
N GLY A 377 -7.28 -7.92 -8.13
CA GLY A 377 -7.80 -6.58 -8.45
C GLY A 377 -6.91 -5.45 -7.91
N TYR A 378 -6.36 -5.62 -6.70
CA TYR A 378 -5.40 -4.68 -6.10
C TYR A 378 -4.13 -4.57 -6.94
N ARG A 379 -3.55 -5.70 -7.36
CA ARG A 379 -2.34 -5.74 -8.20
C ARG A 379 -2.57 -5.15 -9.59
N ARG A 380 -3.66 -5.55 -10.26
CA ARG A 380 -4.02 -5.02 -11.59
C ARG A 380 -4.26 -3.52 -11.57
N THR A 381 -4.94 -3.02 -10.54
CA THR A 381 -5.20 -1.58 -10.40
C THR A 381 -3.91 -0.78 -10.17
N MET A 382 -2.94 -1.32 -9.41
CA MET A 382 -1.63 -0.68 -9.30
C MET A 382 -0.87 -0.63 -10.62
N TRP A 383 -0.95 -1.69 -11.42
CA TRP A 383 -0.41 -1.74 -12.77
C TRP A 383 -1.06 -0.68 -13.68
N ASP A 384 -2.39 -0.62 -13.69
CA ASP A 384 -3.17 0.37 -14.43
C ASP A 384 -2.79 1.80 -14.05
N MET A 385 -2.69 2.09 -12.75
CA MET A 385 -2.32 3.43 -12.28
C MET A 385 -0.91 3.83 -12.70
N THR A 386 0.02 2.89 -12.84
CA THR A 386 1.32 3.19 -13.45
C THR A 386 1.20 3.47 -14.95
N ARG A 387 0.37 2.74 -15.69
CA ARG A 387 0.07 3.01 -17.11
C ARG A 387 -0.60 4.38 -17.30
N ILE A 388 -1.57 4.72 -16.45
CA ILE A 388 -2.24 6.04 -16.39
C ILE A 388 -1.22 7.14 -16.15
N ARG A 389 -0.31 6.97 -15.17
CA ARG A 389 0.78 7.92 -14.93
C ARG A 389 1.69 8.08 -16.15
N LEU A 390 2.08 6.98 -16.80
CA LEU A 390 2.91 7.02 -18.01
C LEU A 390 2.21 7.78 -19.14
N ARG A 391 0.93 7.48 -19.40
CA ARG A 391 0.09 8.22 -20.34
C ARG A 391 0.10 9.71 -20.03
N ASP A 392 -0.20 10.08 -18.79
CA ASP A 392 -0.32 11.48 -18.39
C ASP A 392 1.02 12.22 -18.47
N LEU A 393 2.15 11.52 -18.30
CA LEU A 393 3.48 12.08 -18.49
C LEU A 393 3.84 12.26 -19.96
N ILE A 394 3.65 11.24 -20.81
CA ILE A 394 4.02 11.34 -22.22
C ILE A 394 3.08 12.25 -23.01
N ASP A 395 1.81 12.33 -22.63
CA ASP A 395 0.82 13.22 -23.23
C ASP A 395 0.86 14.64 -22.64
N MET A 396 1.76 14.90 -21.69
CA MET A 396 1.96 16.23 -21.11
C MET A 396 2.47 17.21 -22.17
N PRO A 397 1.82 18.38 -22.35
CA PRO A 397 2.36 19.45 -23.19
C PRO A 397 3.76 19.84 -22.71
N TRP A 398 4.66 20.06 -23.66
CA TRP A 398 6.00 20.55 -23.38
C TRP A 398 5.95 21.94 -22.76
N ASP A 399 5.26 22.86 -23.43
CA ASP A 399 4.97 24.23 -22.99
C ASP A 399 3.44 24.48 -22.94
N ALA A 400 3.05 25.53 -22.23
CA ALA A 400 1.64 25.94 -22.18
C ALA A 400 1.14 26.34 -23.57
N GLY A 401 0.04 25.72 -24.01
CA GLY A 401 -0.54 25.95 -25.33
C GLY A 401 0.20 25.27 -26.50
N SER A 402 1.29 24.55 -26.23
CA SER A 402 2.03 23.81 -27.26
C SER A 402 1.33 22.51 -27.62
N SER A 403 1.35 22.15 -28.91
CA SER A 403 0.98 20.81 -29.39
C SER A 403 2.08 19.78 -29.17
N LEU A 404 3.32 20.22 -28.97
CA LEU A 404 4.46 19.37 -28.65
C LEU A 404 4.31 18.80 -27.24
N ARG A 405 4.55 17.50 -27.09
CA ARG A 405 4.43 16.77 -25.84
C ARG A 405 5.77 16.25 -25.36
N LEU A 406 5.85 15.88 -24.08
CA LEU A 406 7.03 15.22 -23.51
C LEU A 406 7.41 13.96 -24.30
N GLY A 407 6.40 13.17 -24.69
CA GLY A 407 6.58 11.94 -25.45
C GLY A 407 7.09 12.13 -26.88
N ASP A 408 7.05 13.34 -27.44
CA ASP A 408 7.60 13.63 -28.77
C ASP A 408 9.12 13.89 -28.69
N ILE A 409 9.60 14.37 -27.54
CA ILE A 409 11.02 14.66 -27.29
C ILE A 409 11.73 13.39 -26.82
N PHE A 410 11.21 12.74 -25.77
CA PHE A 410 11.78 11.53 -25.18
C PHE A 410 10.96 10.32 -25.58
N THR A 411 11.54 9.45 -26.41
CA THR A 411 10.76 8.39 -27.08
C THR A 411 11.30 6.98 -26.83
N SER A 412 12.45 6.85 -26.14
CA SER A 412 13.01 5.55 -25.77
C SER A 412 12.47 5.04 -24.45
N GLU A 413 12.45 3.71 -24.29
CA GLU A 413 12.11 3.06 -23.01
C GLU A 413 13.00 3.56 -21.88
N LYS A 414 14.31 3.70 -22.18
CA LYS A 414 15.31 4.17 -21.24
C LYS A 414 15.04 5.60 -20.75
N ALA A 415 14.77 6.54 -21.67
CA ALA A 415 14.48 7.92 -21.27
C ALA A 415 13.18 8.00 -20.45
N ILE A 416 12.11 7.31 -20.89
CA ILE A 416 10.83 7.31 -20.20
C ILE A 416 10.91 6.65 -18.81
N ALA A 417 11.65 5.55 -18.66
CA ALA A 417 11.87 4.91 -17.35
C ALA A 417 12.60 5.84 -16.37
N MET A 418 13.62 6.58 -16.85
CA MET A 418 14.33 7.57 -16.03
C MET A 418 13.42 8.74 -15.63
N ILE A 419 12.58 9.22 -16.55
CA ILE A 419 11.60 10.29 -16.28
C ILE A 419 10.53 9.81 -15.30
N LEU A 420 10.00 8.60 -15.46
CA LEU A 420 9.05 7.99 -14.53
C LEU A 420 9.66 7.89 -13.13
N ARG A 421 10.88 7.35 -13.00
CA ARG A 421 11.57 7.26 -11.71
C ARG A 421 11.79 8.64 -11.10
N TRP A 422 12.17 9.63 -11.90
CA TRP A 422 12.32 11.01 -11.44
C TRP A 422 10.99 11.59 -10.94
N HIS A 423 9.91 11.39 -11.70
CA HIS A 423 8.58 11.85 -11.34
C HIS A 423 8.09 11.25 -10.02
N VAL A 424 8.27 9.93 -9.83
CA VAL A 424 7.90 9.25 -8.57
C VAL A 424 8.53 9.92 -7.36
N ARG A 425 9.80 10.33 -7.43
CA ARG A 425 10.51 10.93 -6.28
C ARG A 425 10.25 12.43 -6.15
N TYR A 426 10.26 13.15 -7.25
CA TYR A 426 10.14 14.60 -7.30
C TYR A 426 9.23 15.00 -8.46
N PRO A 427 7.90 14.85 -8.32
CA PRO A 427 6.98 15.06 -9.43
C PRO A 427 7.02 16.52 -9.93
N GLY A 428 7.19 17.49 -9.02
CA GLY A 428 7.39 18.90 -9.37
C GLY A 428 8.68 19.25 -10.14
N HIS A 429 9.64 18.32 -10.23
CA HIS A 429 10.83 18.49 -11.10
C HIS A 429 10.49 18.16 -12.56
N VAL A 430 9.57 17.22 -12.77
CA VAL A 430 9.20 16.65 -14.08
C VAL A 430 7.99 17.37 -14.66
N ALA A 431 7.01 17.72 -13.85
CA ALA A 431 5.81 18.44 -14.24
C ALA A 431 5.66 19.72 -13.40
N ALA A 432 5.28 20.81 -14.06
CA ALA A 432 4.94 22.07 -13.39
C ALA A 432 3.88 22.82 -14.20
N ARG A 433 2.86 23.36 -13.51
CA ARG A 433 1.81 24.18 -14.14
C ARG A 433 1.13 23.49 -15.35
N GLY A 434 0.99 22.17 -15.29
CA GLY A 434 0.35 21.36 -16.33
C GLY A 434 1.23 20.98 -17.53
N CYS A 435 2.50 21.41 -17.56
CA CYS A 435 3.44 21.19 -18.66
C CYS A 435 4.77 20.59 -18.14
N ALA A 436 5.71 20.30 -19.05
CA ALA A 436 7.03 19.81 -18.67
C ALA A 436 7.75 20.77 -17.72
N GLY A 437 8.41 20.22 -16.70
CA GLY A 437 9.09 20.99 -15.67
C GLY A 437 10.35 21.68 -16.19
N ARG A 438 10.80 22.74 -15.49
CA ARG A 438 12.02 23.50 -15.85
C ARG A 438 13.27 22.63 -15.97
N ARG A 439 13.35 21.52 -15.23
CA ARG A 439 14.52 20.63 -15.30
C ARG A 439 14.57 19.82 -16.60
N LEU A 440 13.43 19.43 -17.16
CA LEU A 440 13.38 18.78 -18.47
C LEU A 440 13.71 19.76 -19.60
N HIS A 441 13.25 21.01 -19.49
CA HIS A 441 13.64 22.08 -20.40
C HIS A 441 15.16 22.30 -20.39
N ALA A 442 15.78 22.34 -19.21
CA ALA A 442 17.23 22.45 -19.08
C ALA A 442 17.99 21.24 -19.68
N VAL A 443 17.41 20.03 -19.63
CA VAL A 443 17.96 18.85 -20.30
C VAL A 443 18.00 19.05 -21.81
N LEU A 444 16.87 19.47 -22.42
CA LEU A 444 16.80 19.71 -23.86
C LEU A 444 17.73 20.85 -24.29
N GLN A 445 17.77 21.94 -23.52
CA GLN A 445 18.69 23.06 -23.81
C GLN A 445 20.15 22.61 -23.75
N SER A 446 20.53 21.83 -22.74
CA SER A 446 21.91 21.35 -22.60
C SER A 446 22.36 20.47 -23.76
N VAL A 447 21.47 19.68 -24.39
CA VAL A 447 21.86 18.88 -25.56
C VAL A 447 21.92 19.70 -26.84
N ARG A 448 21.07 20.72 -26.98
CA ARG A 448 21.16 21.69 -28.08
C ARG A 448 22.51 22.39 -28.08
N ASP A 449 22.97 22.82 -26.91
CA ASP A 449 24.25 23.53 -26.77
C ASP A 449 25.46 22.60 -27.01
N ARG A 450 25.45 21.39 -26.44
CA ARG A 450 26.61 20.47 -26.47
C ARG A 450 26.69 19.61 -27.72
N HIS A 451 25.57 19.44 -28.43
CA HIS A 451 25.46 18.56 -29.59
C HIS A 451 24.80 19.29 -30.76
N ALA A 452 25.12 20.57 -30.97
CA ALA A 452 24.54 21.40 -32.03
C ALA A 452 24.64 20.76 -33.42
N SER A 453 25.71 20.00 -33.69
CA SER A 453 25.93 19.27 -34.95
C SER A 453 24.89 18.20 -35.28
N LEU A 454 24.06 17.77 -34.31
CA LEU A 454 22.97 16.83 -34.56
C LEU A 454 21.75 17.47 -35.25
N GLY A 455 21.63 18.81 -35.23
CA GLY A 455 20.47 19.52 -35.74
C GLY A 455 19.23 19.29 -34.87
N TRP A 456 18.88 20.28 -34.04
CA TRP A 456 17.78 20.20 -33.06
C TRP A 456 16.58 21.11 -33.40
N GLU A 457 16.65 21.76 -34.55
CA GLU A 457 15.61 22.64 -35.07
C GLU A 457 14.52 21.81 -35.76
N GLY A 458 13.31 22.39 -35.85
CA GLY A 458 12.16 21.73 -36.47
C GLY A 458 11.49 20.67 -35.60
N ASP A 459 10.74 19.79 -36.26
CA ASP A 459 9.93 18.74 -35.64
C ASP A 459 10.83 17.65 -35.01
N PRO A 460 10.70 17.37 -33.69
CA PRO A 460 11.37 16.25 -33.06
C PRO A 460 11.11 14.90 -33.73
N GLY A 461 9.99 14.73 -34.46
CA GLY A 461 9.72 13.54 -35.27
C GLY A 461 10.83 13.18 -36.27
N ALA A 462 11.64 14.16 -36.71
CA ALA A 462 12.76 13.95 -37.62
C ALA A 462 14.09 13.54 -36.92
N TRP A 463 14.16 13.59 -35.59
CA TRP A 463 15.35 13.21 -34.85
C TRP A 463 15.60 11.69 -34.92
N GLY A 464 16.84 11.26 -34.67
CA GLY A 464 17.24 9.85 -34.73
C GLY A 464 17.84 9.33 -33.42
N ASP A 465 18.42 8.13 -33.47
CA ASP A 465 19.03 7.46 -32.29
C ASP A 465 20.17 8.29 -31.65
N ALA A 466 20.89 9.08 -32.44
CA ALA A 466 21.95 9.93 -31.92
C ALA A 466 21.41 11.04 -30.98
N HIS A 467 20.27 11.64 -31.34
CA HIS A 467 19.57 12.62 -30.51
C HIS A 467 19.07 11.99 -29.22
N GLU A 468 18.41 10.83 -29.31
CA GLU A 468 17.89 10.10 -28.15
C GLU A 468 19.01 9.72 -27.17
N LYS A 469 20.16 9.23 -27.68
CA LYS A 469 21.36 8.96 -26.86
C LYS A 469 21.92 10.22 -26.18
N ALA A 470 21.87 11.37 -26.84
CA ALA A 470 22.26 12.64 -26.22
C ALA A 470 21.29 13.04 -25.09
N LEU A 471 19.97 12.89 -25.31
CA LEU A 471 18.93 13.14 -24.31
C LEU A 471 19.07 12.24 -23.08
N ILE A 472 19.27 10.93 -23.26
CA ILE A 472 19.48 9.98 -22.17
C ILE A 472 20.72 10.36 -21.34
N ARG A 473 21.83 10.74 -21.99
CA ARG A 473 23.03 11.20 -21.28
C ARG A 473 22.78 12.48 -20.49
N ALA A 474 22.06 13.45 -21.06
CA ALA A 474 21.72 14.68 -20.37
C ALA A 474 20.74 14.46 -19.21
N LEU A 475 19.79 13.54 -19.32
CA LEU A 475 18.92 13.10 -18.21
C LEU A 475 19.76 12.56 -17.04
N ARG A 476 20.76 11.69 -17.31
CA ARG A 476 21.67 11.18 -16.27
C ARG A 476 22.41 12.31 -15.56
N VAL A 477 22.92 13.29 -16.31
CA VAL A 477 23.61 14.46 -15.76
C VAL A 477 22.68 15.29 -14.90
N ALA A 478 21.49 15.62 -15.39
CA ALA A 478 20.52 16.46 -14.67
C ALA A 478 20.03 15.80 -13.39
N VAL A 479 19.79 14.47 -13.41
CA VAL A 479 19.49 13.69 -12.21
C VAL A 479 20.69 13.64 -11.26
N GLY A 480 21.92 13.48 -11.80
CA GLY A 480 23.15 13.54 -11.02
C GLY A 480 23.35 14.86 -10.27
N GLN A 481 22.97 15.98 -10.88
CA GLN A 481 22.99 17.31 -10.25
C GLN A 481 21.96 17.49 -9.13
N VAL A 482 20.84 16.75 -9.17
CA VAL A 482 19.91 16.68 -8.02
C VAL A 482 20.56 15.91 -6.86
N GLY A 483 21.35 14.88 -7.17
CA GLY A 483 22.12 14.12 -6.20
C GLY A 483 21.30 13.18 -5.32
N GLY A 484 21.95 12.68 -4.26
CA GLY A 484 21.35 11.80 -3.25
C GLY A 484 20.77 10.50 -3.82
N ARG A 485 19.73 9.98 -3.14
CA ARG A 485 19.07 8.70 -3.47
C ARG A 485 18.47 8.68 -4.88
N LEU A 486 18.08 9.83 -5.45
CA LEU A 486 17.57 9.87 -6.82
C LEU A 486 18.66 9.48 -7.83
N ALA A 487 19.84 10.09 -7.74
CA ALA A 487 20.94 9.82 -8.67
C ALA A 487 21.38 8.35 -8.63
N GLU A 488 21.39 7.74 -7.43
CA GLU A 488 21.67 6.32 -7.28
C GLU A 488 20.59 5.44 -7.90
N THR A 489 19.32 5.72 -7.61
CA THR A 489 18.22 4.88 -8.06
C THR A 489 17.96 4.96 -9.56
N VAL A 490 18.16 6.13 -10.18
CA VAL A 490 18.10 6.27 -11.64
C VAL A 490 19.22 5.50 -12.34
N LYS A 491 20.42 5.39 -11.74
CA LYS A 491 21.48 4.51 -12.27
C LYS A 491 21.08 3.04 -12.24
N ARG A 492 20.29 2.61 -11.24
CA ARG A 492 19.76 1.23 -11.17
C ARG A 492 18.72 0.99 -12.27
N VAL A 493 17.79 1.93 -12.48
CA VAL A 493 16.82 1.86 -13.60
C VAL A 493 17.53 1.78 -14.94
N ASP A 494 18.52 2.63 -15.17
CA ASP A 494 19.28 2.68 -16.44
C ASP A 494 20.02 1.37 -16.77
N ARG A 495 20.48 0.64 -15.74
CA ARG A 495 21.20 -0.63 -15.90
C ARG A 495 20.29 -1.85 -15.86
N TRP A 496 19.01 -1.68 -15.56
CA TRP A 496 18.07 -2.79 -15.41
C TRP A 496 18.00 -3.67 -16.68
N PRO A 497 17.94 -5.02 -16.56
CA PRO A 497 17.86 -5.82 -15.34
C PRO A 497 19.21 -6.26 -14.76
N GLN A 498 20.31 -5.55 -15.05
CA GLN A 498 21.62 -5.88 -14.47
C GLN A 498 21.67 -5.54 -12.99
N TRP A 499 21.89 -6.55 -12.17
CA TRP A 499 22.08 -6.39 -10.73
C TRP A 499 23.56 -6.17 -10.41
N GLY A 500 23.87 -5.19 -9.57
CA GLY A 500 25.26 -4.82 -9.25
C GLY A 500 26.10 -5.94 -8.61
N SER A 501 25.46 -6.99 -8.08
CA SER A 501 26.09 -8.20 -7.53
C SER A 501 26.37 -9.29 -8.57
N GLY A 502 25.99 -9.11 -9.84
CA GLY A 502 26.03 -10.16 -10.88
C GLY A 502 24.96 -11.26 -10.70
N ASN A 503 24.51 -11.51 -9.47
CA ASN A 503 23.47 -12.47 -9.11
C ASN A 503 22.10 -11.82 -8.85
N ASN A 504 21.02 -12.58 -9.04
CA ASN A 504 19.61 -12.25 -8.71
C ASN A 504 19.42 -12.00 -7.20
N PRO A 505 19.47 -10.74 -6.73
CA PRO A 505 19.64 -10.45 -5.30
C PRO A 505 18.36 -10.71 -4.48
N HIS A 506 17.22 -10.75 -5.16
CA HIS A 506 15.89 -10.90 -4.55
C HIS A 506 15.18 -12.18 -5.01
N ARG A 507 15.89 -13.09 -5.68
CA ARG A 507 15.34 -14.36 -6.20
C ARG A 507 14.12 -14.17 -7.11
N TYR A 508 14.16 -13.12 -7.94
CA TYR A 508 13.14 -12.84 -8.95
C TYR A 508 12.93 -14.04 -9.89
N ARG A 509 11.68 -14.31 -10.25
CA ARG A 509 11.27 -15.25 -11.30
C ARG A 509 11.08 -14.57 -12.66
N LEU A 510 11.35 -13.26 -12.72
CA LEU A 510 11.35 -12.47 -13.95
C LEU A 510 11.95 -13.24 -15.14
N PRO A 511 11.19 -13.46 -16.23
CA PRO A 511 11.68 -14.21 -17.38
C PRO A 511 12.89 -13.54 -18.05
N PRO A 512 13.96 -14.27 -18.38
CA PRO A 512 15.12 -13.72 -19.08
C PRO A 512 14.78 -13.09 -20.44
N THR A 513 13.68 -13.52 -21.06
CA THR A 513 13.18 -13.05 -22.37
C THR A 513 12.75 -11.58 -22.37
N ILE A 514 12.49 -10.97 -21.21
CA ILE A 514 12.06 -9.57 -21.12
C ILE A 514 13.14 -8.59 -21.61
N GLY A 515 14.41 -8.86 -21.32
CA GLY A 515 15.55 -8.06 -21.77
C GLY A 515 15.69 -6.67 -21.11
N PRO A 516 16.75 -5.91 -21.47
CA PRO A 516 17.00 -4.55 -20.95
C PRO A 516 16.09 -3.49 -21.58
N LEU A 517 16.09 -2.29 -21.00
CA LEU A 517 15.44 -1.11 -21.58
C LEU A 517 16.10 -0.71 -22.90
N ASP A 518 15.31 -0.56 -23.96
CA ASP A 518 15.76 -0.11 -25.27
C ASP A 518 16.05 1.42 -25.26
N GLU A 519 17.18 1.80 -25.86
CA GLU A 519 17.64 3.19 -25.98
C GLU A 519 17.39 3.81 -27.36
N ARG A 520 16.90 3.02 -28.32
CA ARG A 520 16.57 3.50 -29.66
C ARG A 520 15.38 4.47 -29.62
N ARG A 521 15.39 5.44 -30.53
CA ARG A 521 14.29 6.39 -30.68
C ARG A 521 13.01 5.65 -31.09
N GLY A 522 11.88 6.03 -30.49
CA GLY A 522 10.58 5.41 -30.75
C GLY A 522 10.43 3.97 -30.21
N SER A 523 11.37 3.50 -29.38
CA SER A 523 11.28 2.17 -28.78
C SER A 523 10.22 2.09 -27.68
N PHE A 524 9.91 3.20 -27.00
CA PHE A 524 8.83 3.18 -26.00
C PHE A 524 7.46 3.16 -26.67
N ARG A 525 6.68 2.13 -26.34
CA ARG A 525 5.29 1.96 -26.80
C ARG A 525 4.40 1.71 -25.60
N LEU A 526 3.66 2.74 -25.20
CA LEU A 526 2.69 2.61 -24.12
C LEU A 526 1.52 1.74 -24.58
N GLU A 527 1.24 0.68 -23.85
CA GLU A 527 -0.02 -0.04 -23.94
C GLU A 527 -1.10 0.83 -23.28
N ARG A 528 -2.13 1.18 -24.07
CA ARG A 528 -3.19 2.11 -23.69
C ARG A 528 -4.56 1.44 -23.53
N SER A 529 -4.67 0.17 -23.88
CA SER A 529 -5.95 -0.56 -23.87
C SER A 529 -6.57 -0.56 -22.47
N GLY A 530 -7.86 -0.22 -22.42
CA GLY A 530 -8.62 -0.23 -21.17
C GLY A 530 -8.31 0.91 -20.20
N LEU A 531 -7.41 1.85 -20.54
CA LEU A 531 -7.17 2.99 -19.66
C LEU A 531 -8.38 3.96 -19.66
N PRO A 532 -8.76 4.52 -18.51
CA PRO A 532 -9.80 5.53 -18.44
C PRO A 532 -9.40 6.80 -19.21
N PRO A 533 -10.33 7.71 -19.54
CA PRO A 533 -10.00 9.02 -20.09
C PRO A 533 -9.08 9.83 -19.15
N ALA A 534 -8.37 10.80 -19.72
CA ALA A 534 -7.56 11.76 -18.95
C ALA A 534 -8.46 12.81 -18.24
N PRO A 535 -8.00 13.38 -17.11
CA PRO A 535 -8.74 14.32 -16.28
C PRO A 535 -9.00 15.69 -16.91
#